data_AF-A0A4Q2YZ72-F1
#
_entry.id   AF-A0A4Q2YZ72-F1
#
_cell.length_a   1.000
_cell.length_b   1.000
_cell.length_c   1.000
_cell.angle_alpha   90.00
_cell.angle_beta   90.00
_cell.angle_gamma   90.00
#
_symmetry.space_group_name_H-M   'P 1'
#
loop_
_entity.id
_entity.type
_entity.pdbx_description
1 polymer ?
#
loop_
_entity_poly.entity_id
_entity_poly.type
_entity_poly.pdbx_seq_one_letter_code
_entity_poly.pdbx_strand_id
1 'polypeptide(L)'
;MTIHHESPCLDTVTGELERQVLKGVSRSFYLTLRLLPGPMRRSASLGYLLARTSDTLADTAAIPVDQRLAALDSFTRAVAGTGEIPVWEAGLVNAVTDPRERKLLGATAELLDWLGNTPPGEAALVRDVLETIISGQVLDLQRFAGASRDDPVALEDGDALEDYTWRVAG
;
A
#
# COMPACT_ATOMS: atom_id res chain seq x y z
N MET A 1 29.93 -23.05 8.54
CA MET A 1 30.01 -22.21 7.33
C MET A 1 28.70 -22.40 6.59
N THR A 2 27.69 -21.64 6.98
CA THR A 2 26.32 -21.79 6.46
C THR A 2 26.22 -20.90 5.24
N ILE A 3 26.14 -21.53 4.07
CA ILE A 3 25.97 -20.83 2.80
C ILE A 3 24.51 -20.38 2.75
N HIS A 4 24.26 -19.08 2.92
CA HIS A 4 22.97 -18.49 2.62
C HIS A 4 22.77 -18.61 1.10
N HIS A 5 21.86 -19.49 0.71
CA HIS A 5 21.45 -19.61 -0.69
C HIS A 5 20.46 -18.48 -0.97
N GLU A 6 20.97 -17.29 -1.30
CA GLU A 6 20.15 -16.23 -1.90
C GLU A 6 19.52 -16.79 -3.18
N SER A 7 18.20 -16.70 -3.27
CA SER A 7 17.42 -17.18 -4.42
C SER A 7 17.47 -16.12 -5.53
N PRO A 8 18.26 -16.30 -6.60
CA PRO A 8 18.58 -15.24 -7.57
C PRO A 8 17.36 -14.72 -8.35
N CYS A 9 16.25 -15.46 -8.34
CA CYS A 9 14.99 -15.05 -8.96
C CYS A 9 14.30 -13.91 -8.19
N LEU A 10 14.25 -13.99 -6.86
CA LEU A 10 13.58 -13.00 -6.01
C LEU A 10 14.32 -11.67 -5.99
N ASP A 11 15.65 -11.66 -5.96
CA ASP A 11 16.44 -10.42 -6.00
C ASP A 11 16.35 -9.71 -7.35
N THR A 12 16.18 -10.47 -8.43
CA THR A 12 15.96 -9.90 -9.77
C THR A 12 14.56 -9.30 -9.88
N VAL A 13 13.52 -10.01 -9.40
CA VAL A 13 12.12 -9.55 -9.40
C VAL A 13 11.93 -8.32 -8.52
N THR A 14 12.46 -8.34 -7.29
CA THR A 14 12.38 -7.19 -6.36
C THR A 14 13.15 -5.97 -6.90
N GLY A 15 14.33 -6.17 -7.49
CA GLY A 15 15.09 -5.08 -8.11
C GLY A 15 14.38 -4.46 -9.32
N GLU A 16 13.58 -5.24 -10.07
CA GLU A 16 12.83 -4.75 -11.21
C GLU A 16 11.54 -4.02 -10.80
N LEU A 17 10.82 -4.54 -9.81
CA LEU A 17 9.70 -3.85 -9.15
C LEU A 17 10.13 -2.51 -8.56
N GLU A 18 11.24 -2.50 -7.81
CA GLU A 18 11.82 -1.31 -7.22
C GLU A 18 12.26 -0.29 -8.27
N ARG A 19 12.70 -0.69 -9.47
CA ARG A 19 13.15 0.27 -10.49
C ARG A 19 12.03 0.72 -11.43
N GLN A 20 11.18 -0.19 -11.88
CA GLN A 20 10.18 0.13 -12.89
C GLN A 20 8.88 0.66 -12.30
N VAL A 21 8.40 0.04 -11.22
CA VAL A 21 7.09 0.39 -10.65
C VAL A 21 7.22 1.62 -9.76
N LEU A 22 8.15 1.59 -8.80
CA LEU A 22 8.37 2.70 -7.86
C LEU A 22 8.68 4.03 -8.54
N LYS A 23 9.59 4.02 -9.54
CA LYS A 23 9.91 5.22 -10.34
C LYS A 23 8.68 5.75 -11.08
N GLY A 24 7.77 4.86 -11.49
CA GLY A 24 6.55 5.20 -12.19
C GLY A 24 5.52 5.89 -11.29
N VAL A 25 5.32 5.37 -10.08
CA VAL A 25 4.30 5.86 -9.14
C VAL A 25 4.80 6.98 -8.21
N SER A 26 6.11 7.18 -8.07
CA SER A 26 6.65 8.22 -7.17
C SER A 26 8.03 8.74 -7.52
N ARG A 27 8.09 9.82 -8.30
CA ARG A 27 9.37 10.39 -8.77
C ARG A 27 10.22 10.99 -7.64
N SER A 28 9.60 11.73 -6.71
CA SER A 28 10.33 12.42 -5.64
C SER A 28 10.75 11.47 -4.51
N PHE A 29 9.87 10.55 -4.11
CA PHE A 29 10.19 9.58 -3.07
C PHE A 29 11.26 8.57 -3.52
N TYR A 30 11.19 8.12 -4.78
CA TYR A 30 12.23 7.25 -5.37
C TYR A 30 13.64 7.85 -5.26
N LEU A 31 13.79 9.17 -5.45
CA LEU A 31 15.10 9.82 -5.31
C LEU A 31 15.60 9.80 -3.86
N THR A 32 14.70 9.91 -2.88
CA THR A 32 15.02 9.86 -1.45
C THR A 32 15.45 8.46 -1.03
N LEU A 33 14.71 7.42 -1.48
CA LEU A 33 15.05 6.02 -1.20
C LEU A 33 16.44 5.64 -1.70
N ARG A 34 16.90 6.20 -2.83
CA ARG A 34 18.23 5.92 -3.37
C ARG A 34 19.38 6.35 -2.46
N LEU A 35 19.13 7.21 -1.47
CA LEU A 35 20.12 7.67 -0.49
C LEU A 35 20.24 6.74 0.73
N LEU A 36 19.31 5.79 0.89
CA LEU A 36 19.31 4.86 2.03
C LEU A 36 20.32 3.72 1.84
N PRO A 37 20.89 3.19 2.95
CA PRO A 37 21.64 1.94 2.93
C PRO A 37 20.80 0.79 2.33
N GLY A 38 21.44 -0.14 1.63
CA GLY A 38 20.77 -1.21 0.86
C GLY A 38 19.64 -1.94 1.61
N PRO A 39 19.87 -2.45 2.84
CA PRO A 39 18.82 -3.13 3.61
C PRO A 39 17.61 -2.23 3.92
N MET A 40 17.86 -1.01 4.39
CA MET A 40 16.80 -0.03 4.69
C MET A 40 16.03 0.37 3.43
N ARG A 41 16.74 0.52 2.31
CA ARG A 41 16.12 0.87 1.04
C ARG A 41 15.13 -0.20 0.58
N ARG A 42 15.48 -1.49 0.69
CA ARG A 42 14.61 -2.60 0.27
C ARG A 42 13.28 -2.56 1.01
N SER A 43 13.32 -2.48 2.34
CA SER A 43 12.11 -2.51 3.17
C SER A 43 11.29 -1.22 3.08
N ALA A 44 11.94 -0.05 2.95
CA ALA A 44 11.24 1.20 2.69
C ALA A 44 10.58 1.24 1.29
N SER A 45 11.25 0.72 0.26
CA SER A 45 10.68 0.56 -1.09
C SER A 45 9.45 -0.35 -1.08
N LEU A 46 9.52 -1.49 -0.38
CA LEU A 46 8.39 -2.41 -0.24
C LEU A 46 7.20 -1.76 0.49
N GLY A 47 7.45 -1.15 1.65
CA GLY A 47 6.40 -0.48 2.42
C GLY A 47 5.71 0.62 1.61
N TYR A 48 6.48 1.39 0.85
CA TYR A 48 5.92 2.39 -0.06
C TYR A 48 5.05 1.80 -1.16
N LEU A 49 5.50 0.74 -1.83
CA LEU A 49 4.73 0.11 -2.91
C LEU A 49 3.40 -0.46 -2.39
N LEU A 50 3.43 -1.13 -1.24
CA LEU A 50 2.22 -1.64 -0.58
C LEU A 50 1.28 -0.51 -0.13
N ALA A 51 1.82 0.58 0.43
CA ALA A 51 1.03 1.75 0.81
C ALA A 51 0.37 2.36 -0.43
N ARG A 52 1.12 2.51 -1.52
CA ARG A 52 0.59 3.03 -2.78
C ARG A 52 -0.45 2.11 -3.41
N THR A 53 -0.33 0.79 -3.25
CA THR A 53 -1.39 -0.16 -3.64
C THR A 53 -2.66 0.12 -2.85
N SER A 54 -2.58 0.33 -1.54
CA SER A 54 -3.76 0.69 -0.73
C SER A 54 -4.37 2.04 -1.10
N ASP A 55 -3.56 3.05 -1.44
CA ASP A 55 -4.06 4.33 -1.96
C ASP A 55 -4.86 4.11 -3.24
N THR A 56 -4.33 3.32 -4.19
CA THR A 56 -5.04 3.03 -5.44
C THR A 56 -6.39 2.35 -5.17
N LEU A 57 -6.48 1.44 -4.19
CA LEU A 57 -7.74 0.83 -3.78
C LEU A 57 -8.72 1.86 -3.18
N ALA A 58 -8.24 2.74 -2.30
CA ALA A 58 -9.05 3.76 -1.66
C ALA A 58 -9.52 4.86 -2.63
N ASP A 59 -8.66 5.30 -3.55
CA ASP A 59 -8.87 6.47 -4.41
C ASP A 59 -9.62 6.17 -5.71
N THR A 60 -9.88 4.89 -6.04
CA THR A 60 -10.62 4.53 -7.25
C THR A 60 -12.11 4.88 -7.11
N ALA A 61 -12.44 6.16 -7.24
CA ALA A 61 -13.78 6.73 -7.00
C ALA A 61 -14.88 6.18 -7.93
N ALA A 62 -14.50 5.60 -9.08
CA ALA A 62 -15.44 4.89 -9.96
C ALA A 62 -15.98 3.58 -9.35
N ILE A 63 -15.36 3.09 -8.27
CA ILE A 63 -15.78 1.89 -7.53
C ILE A 63 -16.58 2.30 -6.28
N PRO A 64 -17.73 1.66 -6.02
CA PRO A 64 -18.52 1.89 -4.81
C PRO A 64 -17.70 1.76 -3.52
N VAL A 65 -18.08 2.55 -2.50
CA VAL A 65 -17.35 2.65 -1.23
C VAL A 65 -17.28 1.30 -0.51
N ASP A 66 -18.37 0.55 -0.50
CA ASP A 66 -18.46 -0.80 0.09
C ASP A 66 -17.49 -1.78 -0.60
N GLN A 67 -17.35 -1.70 -1.92
CA GLN A 67 -16.39 -2.52 -2.67
C GLN A 67 -14.94 -2.11 -2.39
N ARG A 68 -14.66 -0.81 -2.26
CA ARG A 68 -13.33 -0.31 -1.85
C ARG A 68 -12.96 -0.77 -0.43
N LEU A 69 -13.91 -0.69 0.51
CA LEU A 69 -13.74 -1.18 1.88
C LEU A 69 -13.46 -2.70 1.91
N ALA A 70 -14.20 -3.49 1.12
CA ALA A 70 -13.96 -4.93 1.02
C ALA A 70 -12.58 -5.26 0.42
N ALA A 71 -12.13 -4.48 -0.57
CA ALA A 71 -10.81 -4.65 -1.17
C ALA A 71 -9.69 -4.30 -0.18
N LEU A 72 -9.84 -3.20 0.58
CA LEU A 72 -8.90 -2.81 1.64
C LEU A 72 -8.84 -3.83 2.77
N ASP A 73 -9.98 -4.39 3.19
CA ASP A 73 -10.01 -5.45 4.21
C ASP A 73 -9.30 -6.72 3.72
N SER A 74 -9.54 -7.16 2.48
CA SER A 74 -8.83 -8.30 1.89
C SER A 74 -7.32 -8.03 1.80
N PHE A 75 -6.93 -6.82 1.41
CA PHE A 75 -5.52 -6.42 1.34
C PHE A 75 -4.85 -6.42 2.72
N THR A 76 -5.54 -5.88 3.73
CA THR A 76 -5.08 -5.81 5.13
C THR A 76 -4.81 -7.20 5.68
N ARG A 77 -5.76 -8.13 5.49
CA ARG A 77 -5.60 -9.53 5.93
C ARG A 77 -4.43 -10.21 5.23
N ALA A 78 -4.21 -9.95 3.94
CA ALA A 78 -3.08 -10.49 3.20
C ALA A 78 -1.73 -9.93 3.70
N VAL A 79 -1.64 -8.63 3.95
CA VAL A 79 -0.44 -7.97 4.52
C VAL A 79 -0.12 -8.53 5.92
N ALA A 80 -1.15 -8.75 6.75
CA ALA A 80 -1.01 -9.37 8.07
C ALA A 80 -0.61 -10.86 8.02
N GLY A 81 -0.68 -11.50 6.85
CA GLY A 81 -0.42 -12.94 6.67
C GLY A 81 -1.53 -13.83 7.21
N THR A 82 -2.71 -13.27 7.48
CA THR A 82 -3.89 -13.99 7.98
C THR A 82 -4.94 -14.25 6.90
N GLY A 83 -4.76 -13.67 5.71
CA GLY A 83 -5.65 -13.80 4.56
C GLY A 83 -4.94 -14.35 3.32
N GLU A 84 -5.72 -14.69 2.31
CA GLU A 84 -5.22 -15.10 1.01
C GLU A 84 -4.74 -13.88 0.20
N ILE A 85 -3.87 -14.12 -0.79
CA ILE A 85 -3.46 -13.09 -1.74
C ILE A 85 -4.71 -12.66 -2.54
N PRO A 86 -5.08 -11.38 -2.52
CA PRO A 86 -6.29 -10.91 -3.19
C PRO A 86 -6.13 -11.01 -4.70
N VAL A 87 -7.21 -11.44 -5.36
CA VAL A 87 -7.36 -11.38 -6.80
C VAL A 87 -8.33 -10.25 -7.13
N TRP A 88 -7.85 -9.22 -7.80
CA TRP A 88 -8.65 -8.04 -8.11
C TRP A 88 -9.60 -8.31 -9.28
N GLU A 89 -10.87 -7.97 -9.08
CA GLU A 89 -11.86 -8.06 -10.15
C GLU A 89 -11.49 -7.15 -11.32
N ALA A 90 -11.79 -7.59 -12.54
CA ALA A 90 -11.49 -6.82 -13.75
C ALA A 90 -12.14 -5.42 -13.72
N GLY A 91 -13.31 -5.27 -13.09
CA GLY A 91 -13.97 -3.98 -12.91
C GLY A 91 -13.11 -2.98 -12.14
N LEU A 92 -12.56 -3.39 -10.98
CA LEU A 92 -11.65 -2.58 -10.16
C LEU A 92 -10.37 -2.23 -10.94
N VAL A 93 -9.73 -3.22 -11.57
CA VAL A 93 -8.49 -3.00 -12.33
C VAL A 93 -8.70 -2.03 -13.50
N ASN A 94 -9.83 -2.13 -14.20
CA ASN A 94 -10.16 -1.25 -15.32
C ASN A 94 -10.55 0.15 -14.88
N ALA A 95 -11.09 0.31 -13.67
CA ALA A 95 -11.43 1.60 -13.10
C ALA A 95 -10.19 2.45 -12.72
N VAL A 96 -9.05 1.81 -12.44
CA VAL A 96 -7.77 2.51 -12.24
C VAL A 96 -7.33 3.10 -13.58
N THR A 97 -7.29 4.42 -13.71
CA THR A 97 -7.02 5.11 -14.98
C THR A 97 -5.52 5.21 -15.30
N ASP A 98 -4.67 5.46 -14.30
CA ASP A 98 -3.21 5.52 -14.47
C ASP A 98 -2.67 4.11 -14.78
N PRO A 99 -2.05 3.89 -15.96
CA PRO A 99 -1.47 2.61 -16.32
C PRO A 99 -0.38 2.12 -15.35
N ARG A 100 0.30 3.03 -14.65
CA ARG A 100 1.36 2.71 -13.69
C ARG A 100 0.79 2.18 -12.40
N GLU A 101 -0.28 2.79 -11.91
CA GLU A 101 -1.02 2.30 -10.74
C GLU A 101 -1.74 0.98 -11.07
N ARG A 102 -2.27 0.84 -12.29
CA ARG A 102 -2.84 -0.44 -12.74
C ARG A 102 -1.78 -1.55 -12.77
N LYS A 103 -0.56 -1.25 -13.22
CA LYS A 103 0.58 -2.18 -13.17
C LYS A 103 0.96 -2.53 -11.72
N LEU A 104 0.98 -1.54 -10.82
CA LEU A 104 1.24 -1.74 -9.40
C LEU A 104 0.17 -2.67 -8.77
N LEU A 105 -1.10 -2.40 -9.04
CA LEU A 105 -2.21 -3.22 -8.56
C LEU A 105 -2.10 -4.66 -9.08
N GLY A 106 -1.72 -4.85 -10.34
CA GLY A 106 -1.43 -6.17 -10.92
C GLY A 106 -0.25 -6.90 -10.28
N ALA A 107 0.69 -6.18 -9.67
CA ALA A 107 1.86 -6.74 -8.99
C ALA A 107 1.61 -7.08 -7.50
N THR A 108 0.36 -7.03 -7.03
CA THR A 108 0.02 -7.22 -5.61
C THR A 108 0.55 -8.54 -5.04
N ALA A 109 0.41 -9.64 -5.79
CA ALA A 109 0.91 -10.95 -5.37
C ALA A 109 2.42 -10.96 -5.17
N GLU A 110 3.16 -10.34 -6.10
CA GLU A 110 4.63 -10.26 -6.05
C GLU A 110 5.12 -9.40 -4.87
N LEU A 111 4.39 -8.34 -4.53
CA LEU A 111 4.67 -7.50 -3.36
C LEU A 111 4.42 -8.24 -2.04
N LEU A 112 3.33 -9.01 -1.95
CA LEU A 112 3.01 -9.81 -0.77
C LEU A 112 4.00 -10.97 -0.59
N ASP A 113 4.43 -11.61 -1.68
CA ASP A 113 5.51 -12.60 -1.66
C ASP A 113 6.83 -11.96 -1.21
N TRP A 114 7.15 -10.75 -1.67
CA TRP A 114 8.32 -10.01 -1.20
C TRP A 114 8.21 -9.72 0.32
N LEU A 115 7.05 -9.30 0.81
CA LEU A 115 6.83 -9.13 2.26
C LEU A 115 7.03 -10.43 3.04
N GLY A 116 6.52 -11.55 2.55
CA GLY A 116 6.69 -12.86 3.17
C GLY A 116 8.15 -13.35 3.24
N ASN A 117 9.00 -12.91 2.32
CA ASN A 117 10.43 -13.25 2.26
C ASN A 117 11.36 -12.19 2.89
N THR A 118 10.80 -11.11 3.45
CA THR A 118 11.57 -10.06 4.13
C THR A 118 11.91 -10.49 5.56
N PRO A 119 13.09 -10.12 6.12
CA PRO A 119 13.45 -10.47 7.50
C PRO A 119 12.32 -10.11 8.49
N PRO A 120 11.99 -10.97 9.47
CA PRO A 120 10.79 -10.80 10.29
C PRO A 120 10.67 -9.45 10.99
N GLY A 121 11.77 -8.88 11.49
CA GLY A 121 11.78 -7.56 12.13
C GLY A 121 11.50 -6.41 11.15
N GLU A 122 12.00 -6.52 9.92
CA GLU A 122 11.73 -5.52 8.87
C GLU A 122 10.30 -5.65 8.34
N ALA A 123 9.82 -6.89 8.16
CA ALA A 123 8.44 -7.16 7.75
C ALA A 123 7.43 -6.66 8.80
N ALA A 124 7.74 -6.79 10.10
CA ALA A 124 6.91 -6.24 11.17
C ALA A 124 6.79 -4.71 11.04
N LEU A 125 7.90 -4.00 10.87
CA LEU A 125 7.87 -2.54 10.68
C LEU A 125 7.05 -2.12 9.45
N VAL A 126 7.15 -2.86 8.35
CA VAL A 126 6.34 -2.60 7.15
C VAL A 126 4.85 -2.81 7.45
N ARG A 127 4.49 -3.86 8.19
CA ARG A 127 3.09 -4.13 8.58
C ARG A 127 2.53 -3.05 9.49
N ASP A 128 3.28 -2.62 10.51
CA ASP A 128 2.85 -1.58 11.46
C ASP A 128 2.53 -0.26 10.75
N VAL A 129 3.37 0.12 9.78
CA VAL A 129 3.17 1.32 8.96
C VAL A 129 1.92 1.17 8.08
N LEU A 130 1.75 0.01 7.43
CA LEU A 130 0.58 -0.23 6.58
C LEU A 130 -0.73 -0.30 7.36
N GLU A 131 -0.72 -0.88 8.56
CA GLU A 131 -1.90 -0.91 9.44
C GLU A 131 -2.37 0.52 9.75
N THR A 132 -1.43 1.41 10.10
CA THR A 132 -1.74 2.82 10.37
C THR A 132 -2.34 3.50 9.15
N ILE A 133 -1.67 3.41 7.99
CA ILE A 133 -2.12 4.04 6.73
C ILE A 133 -3.50 3.54 6.31
N ILE A 134 -3.69 2.21 6.26
CA ILE A 134 -4.94 1.62 5.79
C ILE A 134 -6.08 1.94 6.77
N SER A 135 -5.82 1.99 8.08
CA SER A 135 -6.83 2.40 9.06
C SER A 135 -7.33 3.84 8.83
N GLY A 136 -6.45 4.75 8.40
CA GLY A 136 -6.80 6.12 8.02
C GLY A 136 -7.66 6.15 6.76
N GLN A 137 -7.28 5.40 5.71
CA GLN A 137 -8.06 5.29 4.47
C GLN A 137 -9.46 4.71 4.71
N VAL A 138 -9.58 3.68 5.56
CA VAL A 138 -10.87 3.09 5.93
C VAL A 138 -11.74 4.10 6.68
N LEU A 139 -11.17 4.83 7.64
CA LEU A 139 -11.88 5.88 8.36
C LEU A 139 -12.38 6.96 7.40
N ASP A 140 -11.57 7.36 6.41
CA ASP A 140 -11.95 8.36 5.42
C ASP A 140 -13.08 7.90 4.51
N LEU A 141 -13.04 6.65 4.05
CA LEU A 141 -14.14 6.06 3.29
C LEU A 141 -15.43 5.97 4.11
N GLN A 142 -15.35 5.68 5.41
CA GLN A 142 -16.54 5.59 6.26
C GLN A 142 -17.11 6.98 6.59
N ARG A 143 -16.26 7.98 6.81
CA ARG A 143 -16.64 9.30 7.30
C ARG A 143 -16.95 10.30 6.18
N PHE A 144 -16.19 10.26 5.09
CA PHE A 144 -16.25 11.28 4.03
C PHE A 144 -16.81 10.77 2.69
N ALA A 145 -17.23 9.51 2.59
CA ALA A 145 -17.80 8.97 1.34
C ALA A 145 -18.99 9.76 0.78
N GLY A 146 -19.80 10.36 1.66
CA GLY A 146 -20.92 11.21 1.27
C GLY A 146 -20.57 12.69 1.15
N ALA A 147 -19.35 13.10 1.53
CA ALA A 147 -18.94 14.48 1.51
C ALA A 147 -18.86 14.99 0.07
N SER A 148 -19.38 16.19 -0.16
CA SER A 148 -19.27 16.88 -1.43
C SER A 148 -18.89 18.33 -1.20
N ARG A 149 -18.59 19.05 -2.29
CA ARG A 149 -18.30 20.49 -2.20
C ARG A 149 -19.48 21.28 -1.60
N ASP A 150 -20.70 20.82 -1.84
CA ASP A 150 -21.94 21.48 -1.40
C ASP A 150 -22.45 20.92 -0.07
N ASP A 151 -21.93 19.77 0.37
CA ASP A 151 -22.28 19.10 1.64
C ASP A 151 -21.00 18.57 2.32
N PRO A 152 -20.23 19.45 2.98
CA PRO A 152 -19.01 19.05 3.67
C PRO A 152 -19.33 18.33 4.99
N VAL A 153 -18.62 17.24 5.28
CA VAL A 153 -18.68 16.56 6.58
C VAL A 153 -17.64 17.17 7.52
N ALA A 154 -18.07 17.65 8.67
CA ALA A 154 -17.19 18.19 9.71
C ALA A 154 -16.73 17.10 10.69
N LEU A 155 -15.51 17.27 11.23
CA LEU A 155 -15.06 16.51 12.39
C LEU A 155 -15.78 17.01 13.65
N GLU A 156 -16.08 16.09 14.58
CA GLU A 156 -16.91 16.37 15.75
C GLU A 156 -16.19 17.28 16.76
N ASP A 157 -14.90 17.04 17.02
CA ASP A 157 -14.11 17.75 18.03
C ASP A 157 -12.59 17.72 17.73
N GLY A 158 -11.80 18.25 18.67
CA GLY A 158 -10.35 18.32 18.57
C GLY A 158 -9.65 16.96 18.65
N ASP A 159 -10.20 16.02 19.42
CA ASP A 159 -9.64 14.66 19.56
C ASP A 159 -9.83 13.89 18.24
N ALA A 160 -11.00 14.04 17.60
CA ALA A 160 -11.26 13.51 16.27
C ALA A 160 -10.36 14.11 15.18
N LEU A 161 -9.95 15.38 15.33
CA LEU A 161 -8.96 16.01 14.46
C LEU A 161 -7.55 15.45 14.70
N GLU A 162 -7.15 15.27 15.96
CA GLU A 162 -5.84 14.70 16.29
C GLU A 162 -5.71 13.26 15.77
N ASP A 163 -6.69 12.39 16.04
CA ASP A 163 -6.73 11.01 15.53
C ASP A 163 -6.70 10.97 13.99
N TYR A 164 -7.46 11.84 13.32
CA TYR A 164 -7.42 11.97 11.87
C TYR A 164 -6.03 12.34 11.37
N THR A 165 -5.44 13.42 11.89
CA THR A 165 -4.12 13.91 11.44
C THR A 165 -3.00 12.92 11.70
N TRP A 166 -3.05 12.17 12.81
CA TRP A 166 -2.10 11.11 13.12
C TRP A 166 -2.18 9.98 12.09
N ARG A 167 -3.39 9.50 11.75
CA ARG A 167 -3.56 8.38 10.81
C ARG A 167 -3.18 8.73 9.37
N VAL A 168 -3.35 9.98 8.96
CA VAL A 168 -3.07 10.39 7.57
C VAL A 168 -1.66 10.96 7.37
N ALA A 169 -0.99 11.42 8.43
CA ALA A 169 0.28 12.14 8.30
C ALA A 169 1.26 12.04 9.49
N GLY A 170 0.90 11.39 10.59
CA GLY A 170 1.74 11.25 11.80
C GLY A 170 2.81 10.16 11.67
#